data_AF-A0A3D5ZL32-F1
#
_entry.id   AF-A0A3D5ZL32-F1
#
_cell.length_a   1.000
_cell.length_b   1.000
_cell.length_c   1.000
_cell.angle_alpha   90.00
_cell.angle_beta   90.00
_cell.angle_gamma   90.00
#
_symmetry.space_group_name_H-M   'P 1'
#
loop_
_entity.id
_entity.type
_entity.pdbx_description
1 polymer ?
#
loop_
_entity_poly.entity_id
_entity_poly.type
_entity_poly.pdbx_seq_one_letter_code
_entity_poly.pdbx_strand_id
1 'polypeptide(L)'
;MKTFSMIREDLKNIRYYYSRQKEMTNSARIVGESTILKTIEAYNAAICQASPKLYELYVCMYVENKTQEAAAEEFGYAREHITRLNKQLLRFLQNHLTA
;
A
#
# COMPACT_ATOMS: atom_id res chain seq x y z
N MET A 1 15.74 -5.53 8.20
CA MET A 1 14.96 -5.92 7.00
C MET A 1 13.56 -6.36 7.39
N LYS A 2 12.50 -5.77 6.82
CA LYS A 2 11.13 -6.22 7.06
C LYS A 2 10.88 -7.57 6.39
N THR A 3 10.14 -8.46 7.07
CA THR A 3 9.69 -9.74 6.48
C THR A 3 8.47 -9.51 5.58
N PHE A 4 8.18 -10.43 4.67
CA PHE A 4 6.95 -10.35 3.88
C PHE A 4 5.67 -10.32 4.73
N SER A 5 5.69 -10.98 5.90
CA SER A 5 4.55 -10.96 6.82
C SER A 5 4.31 -9.55 7.35
N MET A 6 5.37 -8.89 7.84
CA MET A 6 5.30 -7.51 8.32
C MET A 6 4.86 -6.55 7.21
N ILE A 7 5.41 -6.70 6.00
CA ILE A 7 5.05 -5.83 4.88
C ILE A 7 3.57 -5.96 4.52
N ARG A 8 3.03 -7.17 4.51
CA ARG A 8 1.61 -7.38 4.24
C ARG A 8 0.73 -6.76 5.32
N GLU A 9 1.14 -6.85 6.58
CA GLU A 9 0.40 -6.27 7.69
C GLU A 9 0.40 -4.74 7.63
N ASP A 10 1.56 -4.14 7.37
CA ASP A 10 1.68 -2.70 7.14
C ASP A 10 0.77 -2.25 5.98
N LEU A 11 0.79 -2.97 4.85
CA LEU A 11 -0.06 -2.66 3.70
C LEU A 11 -1.56 -2.78 3.99
N LYS A 12 -1.99 -3.74 4.83
CA LYS A 12 -3.39 -3.80 5.30
C LYS A 12 -3.74 -2.58 6.14
N ASN A 13 -2.84 -2.15 7.02
CA ASN A 13 -3.06 -0.98 7.87
C ASN A 13 -3.08 0.32 7.07
N ILE A 14 -2.22 0.45 6.05
CA ILE A 14 -2.23 1.56 5.09
C ILE A 14 -3.57 1.60 4.36
N ARG A 15 -4.01 0.45 3.83
CA ARG A 15 -5.31 0.31 3.17
C ARG A 15 -6.47 0.69 4.08
N TYR A 16 -6.43 0.22 5.34
CA TYR A 16 -7.44 0.56 6.34
C TYR A 16 -7.47 2.07 6.60
N TYR A 17 -6.31 2.69 6.80
CA TYR A 17 -6.19 4.13 7.01
C TYR A 17 -6.86 4.91 5.88
N TYR A 18 -6.53 4.62 4.61
CA TYR A 18 -7.11 5.35 3.49
C TYR A 18 -8.62 5.10 3.33
N SER A 19 -9.10 3.88 3.63
CA SER A 19 -10.54 3.59 3.63
C SER A 19 -11.35 4.35 4.70
N ARG A 20 -10.68 4.88 5.74
CA ARG A 20 -11.29 5.62 6.85
C ARG A 20 -10.56 6.92 7.16
N GLN A 21 -9.96 7.53 6.12
CA GLN A 21 -9.03 8.65 6.30
C GLN A 21 -9.69 9.81 7.04
N LYS A 22 -10.94 10.11 6.71
CA LYS A 22 -11.72 11.19 7.32
C LYS A 22 -11.93 10.95 8.81
N GLU A 23 -12.36 9.76 9.19
CA GLU A 23 -12.61 9.35 10.57
C GLU A 23 -11.31 9.39 11.38
N MET A 24 -10.23 8.81 10.84
CA MET A 24 -8.94 8.80 11.52
C MET A 24 -8.35 10.20 11.70
N THR A 25 -8.51 11.08 10.70
CA THR A 25 -8.08 12.49 10.80
C THR A 25 -8.88 13.24 11.87
N ASN A 26 -10.18 12.97 12.00
CA ASN A 26 -10.99 13.56 13.06
C ASN A 26 -10.58 13.04 14.44
N SER A 27 -10.37 11.74 14.59
CA SER A 27 -9.90 11.15 15.86
C SER A 27 -8.52 11.68 16.27
N ALA A 28 -7.62 11.93 15.31
CA ALA A 28 -6.29 12.46 15.58
C ALA A 28 -6.32 13.83 16.30
N ARG A 29 -7.37 14.64 16.08
CA ARG A 29 -7.56 15.93 16.78
C ARG A 29 -7.87 15.78 18.27
N ILE A 30 -8.29 14.58 18.69
CA ILE A 30 -8.70 14.28 20.07
C ILE A 30 -7.62 13.49 20.79
N VAL A 31 -7.11 12.41 20.18
CA VAL A 31 -6.17 11.48 20.83
C VAL A 31 -4.72 11.58 20.34
N GLY A 32 -4.47 12.41 19.32
CA GLY A 32 -3.18 12.52 18.65
C GLY A 32 -3.06 11.65 17.40
N GLU A 33 -2.03 11.93 16.59
CA GLU A 33 -1.78 11.23 15.33
C GLU A 33 -1.42 9.75 15.54
N SER A 34 -1.98 8.88 14.69
CA SER A 34 -1.63 7.46 14.69
C SER A 34 -0.24 7.23 14.11
N THR A 35 0.52 6.31 14.71
CA THR A 35 1.84 5.90 14.21
C THR A 35 1.82 5.32 12.79
N ILE A 36 0.64 4.97 12.26
CA ILE A 36 0.47 4.54 10.87
C ILE A 36 0.96 5.60 9.87
N LEU A 37 0.89 6.89 10.20
CA LEU A 37 1.36 7.96 9.31
C LEU A 37 2.85 7.81 8.99
N LYS A 38 3.69 7.44 9.96
CA LYS A 38 5.12 7.17 9.74
C LYS A 38 5.34 5.97 8.81
N THR A 39 4.49 4.94 8.94
CA THR A 39 4.54 3.78 8.03
C THR A 39 4.12 4.19 6.62
N ILE A 40 3.07 4.99 6.48
CA ILE A 40 2.61 5.51 5.18
C ILE A 40 3.72 6.32 4.52
N GLU A 41 4.36 7.24 5.26
CA GLU A 41 5.47 8.05 4.75
C GLU A 41 6.62 7.20 4.22
N ALA A 42 7.06 6.20 4.99
CA ALA A 42 8.14 5.30 4.57
C ALA A 42 7.78 4.50 3.31
N TYR A 43 6.54 4.00 3.21
CA TYR A 43 6.08 3.26 2.03
C TYR A 43 5.91 4.17 0.82
N ASN A 44 5.36 5.36 0.99
CA ASN A 44 5.21 6.32 -0.09
C ASN A 44 6.59 6.75 -0.63
N ALA A 45 7.56 7.01 0.25
CA ALA A 45 8.93 7.31 -0.15
C ALA A 45 9.56 6.17 -0.98
N ALA A 46 9.37 4.92 -0.56
CA ALA A 46 9.85 3.77 -1.31
C ALA A 46 9.15 3.65 -2.68
N ILE A 47 7.83 3.83 -2.73
CA ILE A 47 7.03 3.68 -3.95
C ILE A 47 7.29 4.77 -4.98
N CYS A 48 7.68 5.97 -4.56
CA CYS A 48 8.14 7.02 -5.48
C CYS A 48 9.37 6.61 -6.32
N GLN A 49 10.11 5.58 -5.92
CA GLN A 49 11.26 5.03 -6.67
C GLN A 49 10.89 3.78 -7.51
N ALA A 50 9.63 3.35 -7.46
CA ALA A 50 9.18 2.16 -8.16
C ALA A 50 9.00 2.41 -9.66
N SER A 51 8.90 1.32 -10.44
CA SER A 51 8.44 1.45 -11.83
C SER A 51 6.99 1.94 -11.87
N PRO A 52 6.56 2.62 -12.96
CA PRO A 52 5.20 3.16 -13.06
C PRO A 52 4.10 2.13 -12.77
N LYS A 53 4.28 0.88 -13.20
CA LYS A 53 3.31 -0.21 -12.96
C LYS A 53 3.18 -0.58 -11.48
N LEU A 54 4.27 -0.55 -10.72
CA LEU A 54 4.24 -0.86 -9.28
C LEU A 54 3.70 0.31 -8.47
N TYR A 55 4.03 1.54 -8.90
CA TYR A 55 3.46 2.76 -8.33
C TYR A 55 1.93 2.77 -8.48
N GLU A 56 1.44 2.59 -9.70
CA GLU A 56 0.00 2.58 -10.01
C GLU A 56 -0.72 1.45 -9.27
N LEU A 57 -0.14 0.24 -9.24
CA LEU A 57 -0.71 -0.87 -8.49
C LEU A 57 -0.81 -0.56 -6.98
N TYR A 58 0.21 0.07 -6.39
CA TYR A 58 0.19 0.43 -4.98
C TYR A 58 -0.93 1.42 -4.67
N VAL A 59 -1.05 2.48 -5.49
CA VAL A 59 -2.13 3.48 -5.36
C VAL A 59 -3.48 2.80 -5.46
N CYS A 60 -3.72 2.04 -6.54
CA CYS A 60 -4.97 1.34 -6.78
C CYS A 60 -5.36 0.42 -5.60
N MET A 61 -4.47 -0.46 -5.15
CA MET A 61 -4.80 -1.46 -4.14
C MET A 61 -4.83 -0.91 -2.71
N TYR A 62 -3.89 -0.03 -2.36
CA TYR A 62 -3.63 0.32 -0.96
C TYR A 62 -4.00 1.76 -0.60
N VAL A 63 -4.10 2.67 -1.58
CA VAL A 63 -4.59 4.04 -1.36
C VAL A 63 -6.07 4.15 -1.72
N GLU A 64 -6.47 3.58 -2.85
CA GLU A 64 -7.87 3.62 -3.32
C GLU A 64 -8.70 2.43 -2.81
N ASN A 65 -8.10 1.56 -1.99
CA ASN A 65 -8.77 0.45 -1.31
C ASN A 65 -9.39 -0.60 -2.28
N LYS A 66 -8.92 -0.68 -3.53
CA LYS A 66 -9.46 -1.63 -4.51
C LYS A 66 -9.00 -3.07 -4.27
N THR A 67 -9.82 -4.03 -4.66
CA THR A 67 -9.45 -5.45 -4.64
C THR A 67 -8.56 -5.80 -5.83
N GLN A 68 -8.02 -7.02 -5.86
CA GLN A 68 -7.27 -7.48 -7.03
C GLN A 68 -8.16 -7.66 -8.25
N GLU A 69 -9.44 -7.97 -8.05
CA GLU A 69 -10.44 -8.07 -9.10
C GLU A 69 -10.73 -6.69 -9.72
N ALA A 70 -10.98 -5.67 -8.89
CA ALA A 70 -11.20 -4.31 -9.38
C ALA A 70 -9.97 -3.75 -10.10
N ALA A 71 -8.76 -3.97 -9.54
CA ALA A 71 -7.51 -3.58 -10.20
C ALA A 71 -7.30 -4.30 -11.55
N ALA A 72 -7.72 -5.57 -11.65
CA ALA A 72 -7.62 -6.34 -12.89
C ALA A 72 -8.54 -5.77 -13.97
N GLU A 73 -9.78 -5.45 -13.62
CA GLU A 73 -10.74 -4.81 -14.51
C GLU A 73 -10.23 -3.45 -14.99
N GLU A 74 -9.77 -2.60 -14.08
CA GLU A 74 -9.28 -1.25 -14.38
C GLU A 74 -8.02 -1.24 -15.25
N PHE A 75 -7.09 -2.17 -15.00
CA PHE A 75 -5.84 -2.24 -15.76
C PHE A 75 -6.00 -3.04 -17.07
N GLY A 76 -7.17 -3.61 -17.33
CA GLY A 76 -7.40 -4.50 -18.47
C GLY A 76 -6.57 -5.78 -18.42
N TYR A 77 -6.29 -6.28 -17.21
CA TYR A 77 -5.44 -7.45 -16.96
C TYR A 77 -6.25 -8.63 -16.41
N ALA A 78 -5.70 -9.84 -16.56
CA ALA A 78 -6.17 -11.00 -15.83
C ALA A 78 -5.84 -10.87 -14.33
N ARG A 79 -6.69 -11.40 -13.45
CA ARG A 79 -6.51 -11.38 -11.99
C ARG A 79 -5.17 -12.01 -11.56
N GLU A 80 -4.73 -13.04 -12.27
CA GLU A 80 -3.45 -13.73 -12.05
C GLU A 80 -2.26 -12.81 -12.34
N HIS A 81 -2.40 -11.93 -13.34
CA HIS A 81 -1.39 -10.92 -13.65
C HIS A 81 -1.24 -9.93 -12.48
N ILE A 82 -2.36 -9.43 -11.94
CA ILE A 82 -2.37 -8.57 -10.76
C ILE A 82 -1.77 -9.29 -9.54
N THR A 83 -2.08 -10.57 -9.35
CA THR A 83 -1.49 -11.39 -8.28
C THR A 83 0.04 -11.46 -8.40
N ARG A 84 0.57 -11.65 -9.62
CA ARG A 84 2.01 -11.66 -9.87
C ARG A 84 2.64 -10.28 -9.69
N LEU A 85 1.98 -9.22 -10.16
CA LEU A 85 2.44 -7.85 -10.01
C LEU A 85 2.48 -7.45 -8.52
N ASN A 86 1.49 -7.87 -7.73
CA ASN A 86 1.50 -7.67 -6.28
C ASN A 86 2.65 -8.42 -5.59
N LYS A 87 2.98 -9.65 -6.03
CA LYS A 87 4.19 -10.35 -5.54
C LYS A 87 5.48 -9.59 -5.88
N GLN A 88 5.56 -8.93 -7.03
CA GLN A 88 6.69 -8.08 -7.40
C GLN A 88 6.75 -6.82 -6.54
N LEU A 89 5.60 -6.18 -6.30
CA LEU A 89 5.47 -5.04 -5.39
C LEU A 89 5.98 -5.37 -3.98
N LEU A 90 5.58 -6.50 -3.42
CA LEU A 90 6.05 -6.94 -2.10
C LEU A 90 7.58 -7.12 -2.05
N ARG A 91 8.18 -7.68 -3.11
CA ARG A 91 9.65 -7.84 -3.21
C ARG A 91 10.34 -6.48 -3.34
N PHE A 92 9.81 -5.60 -4.17
CA PHE A 92 10.31 -4.23 -4.32
C PHE A 92 10.32 -3.51 -2.96
N LEU A 93 9.19 -3.52 -2.26
CA LEU A 93 9.07 -2.91 -0.93
C LEU A 93 10.05 -3.51 0.08
N GLN A 94 10.23 -4.83 0.08
CA GLN A 94 11.19 -5.48 0.96
C GLN A 94 12.62 -4.97 0.76
N ASN A 95 13.02 -4.73 -0.49
CA ASN A 95 14.35 -4.24 -0.86
C ASN A 95 14.57 -2.75 -0.58
N HIS A 96 13.50 -1.95 -0.48
CA HIS A 96 13.59 -0.49 -0.31
C HIS A 96 13.28 -0.04 1.13
N LEU A 97 12.54 -0.84 1.90
CA LEU A 97 12.29 -0.60 3.33
C LEU A 97 13.38 -1.23 4.23
N THR A 98 14.55 -1.46 3.64
CA THR A 98 15.74 -2.04 4.28
C THR A 98 16.92 -1.10 4.42
N ALA A 99 16.81 0.12 3.87
CA ALA A 99 17.80 1.17 3.97
C ALA A 99 17.44 2.14 5.09
#